data_AF-A0A849I072-F1
#
_entry.id   AF-A0A849I072-F1
#
_cell.length_a   1.000
_cell.length_b   1.000
_cell.length_c   1.000
_cell.angle_alpha   90.00
_cell.angle_beta   90.00
_cell.angle_gamma   90.00
#
_symmetry.space_group_name_H-M   'P 1'
#
loop_
_entity.id
_entity.type
_entity.pdbx_description
1 polymer ?
#
loop_
_entity_poly.entity_id
_entity_poly.type
_entity_poly.pdbx_seq_one_letter_code
_entity_poly.pdbx_strand_id
1 'polypeptide(L)'
;MMQEIPATQNNELSAAPVTDEQIPPIVPWKTQLCDIAILIVGLIIIECLFGYFRPLARPDSISSLETAREILFNHNWITLTLNNAIAFDSPPLFYWLTALSFKVFGYSLFAARFWPGIFGMIGVISLYLFGTWFAGRRMGLACALIATTSMLPLTLMTAASPYIMGSVFITIGLCSIYAAGQTAPSTKRTWLVALFWFTCGLNTLLLGIAGLLLPLTIAIVFFWVMTDTITLKALIFSPKGIFFFLIVTIPWYVVVAQHNPHFLYYFFYQSILLSYLIHFHNALESFLLVIFGLFAAMLPWSLIGNMGYWACRPLDWNSRFEKPLGMFLLVWIFFTSIYLIGIAPTQLFWIGLLTPAFSIALAKALHRWWSTTDKGLFSASKSLIILCLVVLAALFCLLTSHSGDFSLGFVPSLAEEIWLWVVFSIFVIGGVCSYFALKRQDGLKITTWIFLLLGLIGTITFVSALPRLRQDSMQPIVQYIQTHQKKDDVIASYHQYYSEIGFSMQKSPLVVVDWLSPPMYASLYQNLSSWVVTSAFFWQTINQNGRNVYFVVAKSDMSSLSGVIQDNHLRSVAENGQVVLLTNAAES
;
A
#
# COMPACT_ATOMS: atom_id res chain seq x y z
N MET A 1 -78.51 17.56 12.92
CA MET A 1 -77.24 17.28 13.61
C MET A 1 -76.35 16.52 12.65
N MET A 2 -75.49 17.26 11.94
CA MET A 2 -74.43 16.70 11.11
C MET A 2 -73.25 16.34 12.01
N GLN A 3 -72.69 15.14 11.83
CA GLN A 3 -71.43 14.72 12.46
C GLN A 3 -70.26 15.28 11.64
N GLU A 4 -69.41 16.08 12.29
CA GLU A 4 -68.12 16.52 11.74
C GLU A 4 -67.03 15.45 11.99
N ILE A 5 -66.23 15.22 10.96
CA ILE A 5 -65.02 14.38 10.94
C ILE A 5 -63.85 15.24 11.46
N PRO A 6 -63.02 14.80 12.42
CA PRO A 6 -61.80 15.51 12.76
C PRO A 6 -60.65 15.16 11.79
N ALA A 7 -59.91 16.21 11.44
CA ALA A 7 -58.84 16.28 10.46
C ALA A 7 -57.65 15.33 10.73
N THR A 8 -57.11 14.81 9.63
CA THR A 8 -55.83 14.09 9.53
C THR A 8 -54.67 14.98 9.98
N GLN A 9 -53.99 14.57 11.05
CA GLN A 9 -52.68 15.10 11.43
C GLN A 9 -51.63 14.68 10.39
N ASN A 10 -51.03 15.67 9.74
CA ASN A 10 -49.80 15.53 8.98
C ASN A 10 -48.68 15.04 9.90
N ASN A 11 -48.24 13.80 9.70
CA ASN A 11 -46.96 13.31 10.23
C ASN A 11 -45.83 13.96 9.42
N GLU A 12 -45.45 15.18 9.80
CA GLU A 12 -44.09 15.66 9.57
C GLU A 12 -43.17 14.79 10.42
N LEU A 13 -42.38 13.92 9.76
CA LEU A 13 -41.22 13.26 10.33
C LEU A 13 -40.23 14.34 10.78
N SER A 14 -40.46 14.83 12.00
CA SER A 14 -39.58 15.73 12.71
C SER A 14 -38.17 15.12 12.78
N ALA A 15 -37.19 15.96 12.49
CA ALA A 15 -35.78 15.64 12.51
C ALA A 15 -35.40 14.82 13.74
N ALA A 16 -34.65 13.73 13.52
CA ALA A 16 -34.10 12.91 14.58
C ALA A 16 -33.38 13.79 15.63
N PRO A 17 -33.57 13.53 16.94
CA PRO A 17 -32.93 14.31 17.98
C PRO A 17 -31.42 14.12 17.88
N VAL A 18 -30.69 15.24 18.02
CA VAL A 18 -29.22 15.29 18.08
C VAL A 18 -28.74 14.35 19.17
N THR A 19 -28.13 13.24 18.77
CA THR A 19 -27.59 12.19 19.66
C THR A 19 -26.29 12.64 20.32
N ASP A 20 -25.93 11.97 21.43
CA ASP A 20 -24.81 12.18 22.39
C ASP A 20 -23.38 12.47 21.86
N GLU A 21 -23.18 12.70 20.56
CA GLU A 21 -21.97 13.34 20.02
C GLU A 21 -22.09 14.86 20.24
N GLN A 22 -21.69 15.30 21.44
CA GLN A 22 -21.48 16.72 21.77
C GLN A 22 -20.80 17.43 20.58
N ILE A 23 -21.35 18.58 20.17
CA ILE A 23 -20.77 19.41 19.10
C ILE A 23 -19.28 19.58 19.42
N PRO A 24 -18.36 19.09 18.55
CA PRO A 24 -16.95 19.11 18.86
C PRO A 24 -16.49 20.55 19.09
N PRO A 25 -15.63 20.81 20.10
CA PRO A 25 -15.16 22.16 20.37
C PRO A 25 -14.46 22.71 19.13
N ILE A 26 -14.87 23.90 18.69
CA ILE A 26 -14.26 24.58 17.54
C ILE A 26 -12.80 24.85 17.88
N VAL A 27 -11.91 24.20 17.13
CA VAL A 27 -10.47 24.41 17.27
C VAL A 27 -10.08 25.65 16.49
N PRO A 28 -9.39 26.64 17.08
CA PRO A 28 -8.93 27.82 16.36
C PRO A 28 -8.02 27.43 15.18
N TRP A 29 -8.22 28.06 14.02
CA TRP A 29 -7.45 27.76 12.81
C TRP A 29 -5.95 27.94 13.02
N LYS A 30 -5.51 28.91 13.84
CA LYS A 30 -4.10 29.11 14.21
C LYS A 30 -3.52 27.88 14.90
N THR A 31 -4.27 27.27 15.83
CA THR A 31 -3.85 26.05 16.53
C THR A 31 -3.74 24.88 15.57
N GLN A 32 -4.69 24.74 14.63
CA GLN A 32 -4.63 23.71 13.61
C GLN A 32 -3.40 23.89 12.70
N LEU A 33 -3.08 25.11 12.30
CA LEU A 33 -1.87 25.38 11.51
C LEU A 33 -0.59 25.05 12.27
N CYS A 34 -0.52 25.37 13.57
CA CYS A 34 0.63 24.99 14.40
C CYS A 34 0.77 23.46 14.48
N ASP A 35 -0.32 22.74 14.72
CA ASP A 35 -0.31 21.27 14.75
C ASP A 35 0.13 20.69 13.40
N ILE A 36 -0.39 21.20 12.29
CA ILE A 36 -0.01 20.78 10.94
C ILE A 36 1.47 21.05 10.68
N ALA A 37 1.99 22.22 11.06
CA ALA A 37 3.41 22.54 10.91
C ALA A 37 4.30 21.58 11.70
N ILE A 38 3.93 21.25 12.95
CA ILE A 38 4.65 20.28 13.78
C ILE A 38 4.61 18.89 13.14
N LEU A 39 3.45 18.44 12.65
CA LEU A 39 3.30 17.17 11.97
C LEU A 39 4.17 17.11 10.71
N ILE A 40 4.16 18.15 9.87
CA ILE A 40 5.01 18.22 8.67
C ILE A 40 6.48 18.12 9.03
N VAL A 41 6.96 18.90 10.01
CA VAL A 41 8.37 18.86 10.42
C VAL A 41 8.74 17.47 10.95
N GLY A 42 7.90 16.87 11.79
CA GLY A 42 8.11 15.52 12.31
C GLY A 42 8.15 14.48 11.20
N LEU A 43 7.25 14.57 10.23
CA LEU A 43 7.18 13.66 9.09
C LEU A 43 8.38 13.80 8.15
N ILE A 44 8.87 15.02 7.90
CA ILE A 44 10.11 15.25 7.13
C ILE A 44 11.30 14.60 7.84
N ILE A 45 11.44 14.80 9.16
CA ILE A 45 12.52 14.19 9.94
C ILE A 45 12.45 12.66 9.83
N ILE A 46 11.26 12.10 9.99
CA ILE A 46 10.99 10.68 9.81
C ILE A 46 11.42 10.26 8.39
N GLU A 47 10.89 10.86 7.34
CA GLU A 47 11.25 10.49 5.96
C GLU A 47 12.74 10.60 5.66
N CYS A 48 13.43 11.62 6.15
CA CYS A 48 14.87 11.77 5.98
C CYS A 48 15.64 10.64 6.68
N LEU A 49 15.30 10.33 7.94
CA LEU A 49 15.94 9.26 8.69
C LEU A 49 15.65 7.89 8.06
N PHE A 50 14.39 7.59 7.83
CA PHE A 50 13.95 6.29 7.31
C PHE A 50 14.30 6.07 5.84
N GLY A 51 14.18 7.11 5.02
CA GLY A 51 14.55 7.08 3.61
C GLY A 51 16.04 6.88 3.39
N TYR A 52 16.90 7.39 4.27
CA TYR A 52 18.35 7.19 4.18
C TYR A 52 18.75 5.74 4.44
N PHE A 53 18.19 5.09 5.46
CA PHE A 53 18.58 3.74 5.84
C PHE A 53 17.90 2.63 5.04
N ARG A 54 16.86 2.93 4.24
CA ARG A 54 16.10 1.91 3.52
C ARG A 54 16.59 1.76 2.08
N PRO A 55 17.06 0.58 1.63
CA PRO A 55 17.23 0.31 0.21
C PRO A 55 15.87 0.12 -0.49
N LEU A 56 15.83 0.11 -1.83
CA LEU A 56 14.64 -0.37 -2.54
C LEU A 56 14.43 -1.82 -2.16
N ALA A 57 13.20 -2.19 -1.81
CA ALA A 57 12.95 -3.38 -1.00
C ALA A 57 12.19 -4.50 -1.75
N ARG A 58 11.75 -4.29 -3.01
CA ARG A 58 11.05 -5.33 -3.80
C ARG A 58 11.39 -5.27 -5.29
N PRO A 59 11.54 -6.43 -5.97
CA PRO A 59 11.67 -6.48 -7.43
C PRO A 59 10.53 -5.72 -8.13
N ASP A 60 9.28 -5.88 -7.66
CA ASP A 60 8.11 -5.19 -8.21
C ASP A 60 8.18 -3.66 -8.07
N SER A 61 8.77 -3.17 -6.97
CA SER A 61 9.00 -1.73 -6.81
C SER A 61 10.03 -1.24 -7.82
N ILE A 62 11.06 -2.03 -8.11
CA ILE A 62 12.10 -1.66 -9.07
C ILE A 62 11.59 -1.76 -10.51
N SER A 63 10.79 -2.77 -10.86
CA SER A 63 10.10 -2.84 -12.16
C SER A 63 9.23 -1.61 -12.39
N SER A 64 8.58 -1.11 -11.32
CA SER A 64 7.77 0.10 -11.44
C SER A 64 8.61 1.36 -11.67
N LEU A 65 9.77 1.45 -11.03
CA LEU A 65 10.73 2.52 -11.28
C LEU A 65 11.33 2.44 -12.68
N GLU A 66 11.62 1.24 -13.17
CA GLU A 66 12.12 1.03 -14.52
C GLU A 66 11.09 1.43 -15.56
N THR A 67 9.83 1.07 -15.35
CA THR A 67 8.71 1.55 -16.20
C THR A 67 8.66 3.08 -16.23
N ALA A 68 8.80 3.74 -15.08
CA ALA A 68 8.83 5.20 -15.00
C ALA A 68 10.06 5.81 -15.69
N ARG A 69 11.22 5.13 -15.63
CA ARG A 69 12.44 5.51 -16.37
C ARG A 69 12.23 5.40 -17.87
N GLU A 70 11.59 4.32 -18.33
CA GLU A 70 11.29 4.07 -19.74
C GLU A 70 10.32 5.10 -20.34
N ILE A 71 9.39 5.66 -19.57
CA ILE A 71 8.57 6.80 -20.01
C ILE A 71 9.44 7.97 -20.47
N LEU A 72 10.49 8.29 -19.70
CA LEU A 72 11.42 9.37 -20.04
C LEU A 72 12.34 8.98 -21.20
N PHE A 73 12.83 7.75 -21.21
CA PHE A 73 13.73 7.22 -22.25
C PHE A 73 13.04 7.15 -23.63
N ASN A 74 11.81 6.63 -23.67
CA ASN A 74 11.02 6.47 -24.89
C ASN A 74 10.23 7.74 -25.26
N HIS A 75 10.20 8.75 -24.39
CA HIS A 75 9.34 9.92 -24.49
C HIS A 75 7.85 9.59 -24.67
N ASN A 76 7.42 8.41 -24.19
CA ASN A 76 6.06 7.91 -24.35
C ASN A 76 5.35 7.85 -23.00
N TRP A 77 4.41 8.77 -22.79
CA TRP A 77 3.60 8.85 -21.58
C TRP A 77 2.29 8.03 -21.69
N ILE A 78 2.00 7.47 -22.85
CA ILE A 78 0.72 6.78 -23.11
C ILE A 78 0.90 5.27 -22.93
N THR A 79 1.82 4.68 -23.69
CA THR A 79 2.08 3.23 -23.69
C THR A 79 3.24 2.93 -22.76
N LEU A 80 2.94 2.31 -21.63
CA LEU A 80 3.93 1.89 -20.64
C LEU A 80 4.69 0.67 -21.13
N THR A 81 5.98 0.63 -20.86
CA THR A 81 6.87 -0.47 -21.23
C THR A 81 7.74 -0.89 -20.04
N LEU A 82 8.10 -2.16 -20.02
CA LEU A 82 9.11 -2.74 -19.14
C LEU A 82 10.07 -3.55 -20.01
N ASN A 83 11.35 -3.17 -20.01
CA ASN A 83 12.33 -3.67 -20.97
C ASN A 83 11.92 -3.46 -22.43
N ASN A 84 11.29 -2.32 -22.74
CA ASN A 84 10.63 -2.00 -24.02
C ASN A 84 9.52 -2.97 -24.47
N ALA A 85 9.14 -3.93 -23.63
CA ALA A 85 7.95 -4.75 -23.84
C ALA A 85 6.74 -4.02 -23.24
N ILE A 86 5.65 -3.87 -23.99
CA ILE A 86 4.43 -3.19 -23.55
C ILE A 86 3.87 -3.88 -22.30
N ALA A 87 3.79 -3.12 -21.21
CA ALA A 87 3.39 -3.61 -19.89
C ALA A 87 2.18 -2.83 -19.37
N PHE A 88 1.00 -3.45 -19.39
CA PHE A 88 -0.26 -2.89 -18.89
C PHE A 88 -0.66 -3.49 -17.54
N ASP A 89 0.32 -3.73 -16.67
CA ASP A 89 0.09 -4.35 -15.36
C ASP A 89 -0.62 -3.40 -14.39
N SER A 90 -0.47 -2.09 -14.58
CA SER A 90 -1.15 -1.07 -13.79
C SER A 90 -1.37 0.22 -14.59
N PRO A 91 -2.36 1.05 -14.21
CA PRO A 91 -2.59 2.34 -14.85
C PRO A 91 -1.49 3.37 -14.54
N PRO A 92 -1.48 4.54 -15.22
CA PRO A 92 -0.26 5.29 -15.43
C PRO A 92 0.12 6.26 -14.29
N LEU A 93 -0.79 6.59 -13.37
CA LEU A 93 -0.60 7.76 -12.48
C LEU A 93 0.66 7.67 -11.62
N PHE A 94 0.95 6.49 -11.07
CA PHE A 94 2.16 6.29 -10.26
C PHE A 94 3.43 6.47 -11.10
N TYR A 95 3.45 5.90 -12.31
CA TYR A 95 4.59 5.98 -13.21
C TYR A 95 4.80 7.39 -13.73
N TRP A 96 3.74 8.13 -14.05
CA TRP A 96 3.82 9.53 -14.46
C TRP A 96 4.44 10.42 -13.39
N LEU A 97 3.94 10.30 -12.16
CA LEU A 97 4.47 11.09 -11.05
C LEU A 97 5.93 10.73 -10.80
N THR A 98 6.27 9.44 -10.77
CA THR A 98 7.65 8.98 -10.59
C THR A 98 8.57 9.43 -11.74
N ALA A 99 8.10 9.41 -12.99
CA ALA A 99 8.84 9.92 -14.14
C ALA A 99 9.08 11.44 -14.02
N LEU A 100 8.09 12.20 -13.52
CA LEU A 100 8.26 13.63 -13.26
C LEU A 100 9.31 13.90 -12.18
N SER A 101 9.34 13.13 -11.08
CA SER A 101 10.37 13.30 -10.06
C SER A 101 11.75 12.89 -10.57
N PHE A 102 11.86 11.85 -11.40
CA PHE A 102 13.12 11.51 -12.09
C PHE A 102 13.58 12.60 -13.04
N LYS A 103 12.66 13.27 -13.75
CA LYS A 103 13.00 14.39 -14.63
C LYS A 103 13.58 15.58 -13.86
N VAL A 104 13.12 15.83 -12.63
CA VAL A 104 13.53 16.98 -11.81
C VAL A 104 14.77 16.68 -10.95
N PHE A 105 14.81 15.52 -10.30
CA PHE A 105 15.83 15.17 -9.30
C PHE A 105 16.84 14.12 -9.79
N GLY A 106 16.71 13.64 -11.03
CA GLY A 106 17.50 12.54 -11.57
C GLY A 106 17.07 11.17 -11.03
N TYR A 107 17.68 10.10 -11.56
CA TYR A 107 17.43 8.72 -11.11
C TYR A 107 18.08 8.49 -9.75
N SER A 108 17.30 8.68 -8.69
CA SER A 108 17.75 8.51 -7.32
C SER A 108 16.65 7.89 -6.44
N LEU A 109 17.06 7.33 -5.30
CA LEU A 109 16.14 6.83 -4.28
C LEU A 109 15.21 7.91 -3.75
N PHE A 110 15.72 9.14 -3.63
CA PHE A 110 14.93 10.30 -3.24
C PHE A 110 13.81 10.56 -4.25
N ALA A 111 14.16 10.64 -5.54
CA ALA A 111 13.19 10.88 -6.60
C ALA A 111 12.11 9.77 -6.67
N ALA A 112 12.51 8.51 -6.49
CA ALA A 112 11.62 7.35 -6.46
C ALA A 112 10.60 7.39 -5.29
N ARG A 113 10.96 8.04 -4.18
CA ARG A 113 10.14 8.09 -2.95
C ARG A 113 9.43 9.42 -2.75
N PHE A 114 9.74 10.43 -3.56
CA PHE A 114 9.24 11.79 -3.44
C PHE A 114 7.71 11.85 -3.32
N TRP A 115 6.99 11.20 -4.24
CA TRP A 115 5.52 11.21 -4.23
C TRP A 115 4.90 10.36 -3.11
N PRO A 116 5.34 9.11 -2.88
CA PRO A 116 4.91 8.35 -1.70
C PRO A 116 5.07 9.10 -0.37
N GLY A 117 6.19 9.81 -0.19
CA GLY A 117 6.43 10.65 0.99
C GLY A 117 5.40 11.76 1.12
N ILE A 118 5.27 12.60 0.09
CA ILE A 118 4.29 13.70 0.03
C ILE A 118 2.86 13.19 0.31
N PHE A 119 2.45 12.10 -0.34
CA PHE A 119 1.12 11.53 -0.13
C PHE A 119 0.96 10.93 1.27
N GLY A 120 2.00 10.32 1.84
CA GLY A 120 2.03 9.91 3.24
C GLY A 120 1.75 11.08 4.18
N MET A 121 2.41 12.23 3.95
CA MET A 121 2.15 13.45 4.72
C MET A 121 0.71 13.97 4.55
N ILE A 122 0.23 14.04 3.31
CA ILE A 122 -1.16 14.42 3.01
C ILE A 122 -2.14 13.50 3.74
N GLY A 123 -1.88 12.19 3.79
CA GLY A 123 -2.69 11.20 4.49
C GLY A 123 -2.78 11.47 5.99
N VAL A 124 -1.64 11.69 6.63
CA VAL A 124 -1.56 11.98 8.07
C VAL A 124 -2.26 13.30 8.42
N ILE A 125 -2.05 14.34 7.61
CA ILE A 125 -2.73 15.64 7.78
C ILE A 125 -4.24 15.49 7.56
N SER A 126 -4.66 14.71 6.56
CA SER A 126 -6.07 14.44 6.31
C SER A 126 -6.72 13.73 7.51
N LEU A 127 -6.05 12.73 8.08
CA LEU A 127 -6.49 12.05 9.30
C LEU A 127 -6.58 12.99 10.50
N TYR A 128 -5.63 13.92 10.66
CA TYR A 128 -5.69 14.96 11.68
C TYR A 128 -6.90 15.88 11.48
N LEU A 129 -7.12 16.37 10.25
CA LEU A 129 -8.20 17.30 9.93
C LEU A 129 -9.57 16.64 10.09
N PHE A 130 -9.78 15.45 9.52
CA PHE A 130 -11.04 14.72 9.66
C PHE A 130 -11.28 14.27 11.10
N GLY A 131 -10.25 13.77 11.80
CA GLY A 131 -10.35 13.46 13.23
C GLY A 131 -10.73 14.67 14.07
N THR A 132 -10.14 15.83 13.79
CA THR A 132 -10.47 17.10 14.45
C THR A 132 -11.90 17.54 14.14
N TRP A 133 -12.35 17.34 12.91
CA TRP A 133 -13.72 17.63 12.51
C TRP A 133 -14.74 16.68 13.18
N PHE A 134 -14.40 15.41 13.38
CA PHE A 134 -15.27 14.43 14.03
C PHE A 134 -15.48 14.70 15.52
N ALA A 135 -14.41 14.91 16.29
CA ALA A 135 -14.50 14.99 17.75
C ALA A 135 -13.50 15.97 18.39
N GLY A 136 -13.02 16.96 17.64
CA GLY A 136 -12.11 18.01 18.13
C GLY A 136 -10.62 17.61 18.12
N ARG A 137 -9.76 18.57 18.51
CA ARG A 137 -8.29 18.50 18.35
C ARG A 137 -7.66 17.18 18.84
N ARG A 138 -8.11 16.68 19.99
CA ARG A 138 -7.54 15.46 20.60
C ARG A 138 -7.76 14.22 19.73
N MET A 139 -8.93 14.11 19.11
CA MET A 139 -9.25 13.03 18.17
C MET A 139 -8.38 13.13 16.91
N GLY A 140 -8.22 14.33 16.36
CA GLY A 140 -7.32 14.57 15.22
C GLY A 140 -5.88 14.18 15.50
N LEU A 141 -5.32 14.64 16.62
CA LEU A 141 -3.96 14.27 17.02
C LEU A 141 -3.82 12.76 17.22
N ALA A 142 -4.81 12.10 17.84
CA ALA A 142 -4.79 10.65 18.01
C ALA A 142 -4.79 9.92 16.65
N CYS A 143 -5.63 10.31 15.69
CA CYS A 143 -5.65 9.72 14.34
C CYS A 143 -4.26 9.81 13.66
N ALA A 144 -3.66 11.01 13.68
CA ALA A 144 -2.35 11.26 13.06
C ALA A 144 -1.22 10.50 13.75
N LEU A 145 -1.21 10.47 15.08
CA LEU A 145 -0.19 9.76 15.85
C LEU A 145 -0.29 8.25 15.66
N ILE A 146 -1.50 7.67 15.69
CA ILE A 146 -1.69 6.23 15.43
C ILE A 146 -1.18 5.88 14.03
N ALA A 147 -1.54 6.66 13.01
CA ALA A 147 -1.08 6.41 11.64
C ALA A 147 0.45 6.49 11.49
N THR A 148 1.08 7.51 12.09
CA THR A 148 2.54 7.74 11.98
C THR A 148 3.40 6.78 12.81
N THR A 149 2.84 6.20 13.87
CA THR A 149 3.54 5.25 14.74
C THR A 149 3.11 3.80 14.49
N SER A 150 2.33 3.56 13.44
CA SER A 150 2.02 2.22 12.95
C SER A 150 3.05 1.77 11.92
N MET A 151 3.45 0.50 11.97
CA MET A 151 4.53 -0.03 11.11
C MET A 151 4.26 0.12 9.60
N LEU A 152 3.07 -0.27 9.12
CA LEU A 152 2.81 -0.31 7.67
C LEU A 152 2.64 1.09 7.05
N PRO A 153 1.80 2.01 7.56
CA PRO A 153 1.66 3.35 6.96
C PRO A 153 3.01 4.07 6.82
N LEU A 154 3.86 3.95 7.85
CA LEU A 154 5.21 4.52 7.84
C LEU A 154 6.12 3.83 6.80
N THR A 155 6.02 2.50 6.68
CA THR A 155 6.73 1.74 5.63
C THR A 155 6.26 2.11 4.23
N LEU A 156 4.97 2.39 4.04
CA LEU A 156 4.41 2.76 2.74
C LEU A 156 4.79 4.18 2.31
N MET A 157 4.84 5.12 3.24
CA MET A 157 5.33 6.50 3.00
C MET A 157 6.78 6.52 2.48
N THR A 158 7.59 5.55 2.90
CA THR A 158 8.99 5.44 2.46
C THR A 158 9.20 4.39 1.36
N ALA A 159 8.13 3.76 0.87
CA ALA A 159 8.19 2.77 -0.20
C ALA A 159 7.93 3.47 -1.54
N ALA A 160 8.73 3.17 -2.56
CA ALA A 160 8.46 3.57 -3.94
C ALA A 160 7.30 2.72 -4.49
N SER A 161 6.07 3.04 -4.11
CA SER A 161 4.90 2.20 -4.35
C SER A 161 3.59 3.01 -4.37
N PRO A 162 2.59 2.62 -5.17
CA PRO A 162 1.33 3.38 -5.29
C PRO A 162 0.43 3.30 -4.05
N TYR A 163 0.59 2.30 -3.18
CA TYR A 163 -0.44 1.96 -2.19
C TYR A 163 -0.72 3.05 -1.14
N ILE A 164 0.28 3.85 -0.74
CA ILE A 164 0.05 4.98 0.17
C ILE A 164 -0.85 6.03 -0.48
N MET A 165 -0.63 6.32 -1.76
CA MET A 165 -1.40 7.29 -2.52
C MET A 165 -2.85 6.82 -2.66
N GLY A 166 -3.06 5.53 -2.95
CA GLY A 166 -4.39 4.95 -3.03
C GLY A 166 -5.14 4.99 -1.69
N SER A 167 -4.45 4.71 -0.59
CA SER A 167 -5.00 4.83 0.77
C SER A 167 -5.44 6.27 1.09
N VAL A 168 -4.64 7.25 0.66
CA VAL A 168 -4.95 8.69 0.83
C VAL A 168 -6.17 9.10 0.01
N PHE A 169 -6.25 8.72 -1.27
CA PHE A 169 -7.40 9.03 -2.12
C PHE A 169 -8.70 8.41 -1.61
N ILE A 170 -8.64 7.16 -1.13
CA ILE A 170 -9.78 6.50 -0.49
C ILE A 170 -10.18 7.25 0.79
N THR A 171 -9.22 7.64 1.62
CA THR A 171 -9.49 8.36 2.88
C THR A 171 -10.15 9.71 2.62
N ILE A 172 -9.56 10.53 1.76
CA ILE A 172 -10.11 11.84 1.43
C ILE A 172 -11.49 11.69 0.79
N GLY A 173 -11.66 10.75 -0.15
CA GLY A 173 -12.95 10.50 -0.79
C GLY A 173 -14.02 10.09 0.22
N LEU A 174 -13.77 9.01 0.96
CA LEU A 174 -14.73 8.45 1.91
C LEU A 174 -15.09 9.41 3.04
N CYS A 175 -14.11 10.13 3.59
CA CYS A 175 -14.39 11.15 4.60
C CYS A 175 -15.14 12.37 4.01
N SER A 176 -14.88 12.75 2.76
CA SER A 176 -15.61 13.82 2.07
C SER A 176 -17.06 13.45 1.83
N ILE A 177 -17.35 12.23 1.36
CA ILE A 177 -18.74 11.80 1.15
C ILE A 177 -19.47 11.62 2.48
N TYR A 178 -18.82 11.12 3.53
CA TYR A 178 -19.39 11.11 4.87
C TYR A 178 -19.74 12.54 5.33
N ALA A 179 -18.85 13.51 5.14
CA ALA A 179 -19.13 14.92 5.45
C ALA A 179 -20.26 15.51 4.60
N ALA A 180 -20.43 15.06 3.35
CA ALA A 180 -21.55 15.43 2.50
C ALA A 180 -22.90 14.91 3.05
N GLY A 181 -22.90 13.73 3.68
CA GLY A 181 -24.08 13.19 4.38
C GLY A 181 -24.48 14.02 5.60
N GLN A 182 -23.49 14.61 6.28
CA GLN A 182 -23.73 15.48 7.44
C GLN A 182 -24.00 16.95 7.07
N THR A 183 -24.01 17.29 5.78
CA THR A 183 -24.21 18.66 5.30
C THR A 183 -25.57 18.77 4.61
N ALA A 184 -26.38 19.74 5.01
CA ALA A 184 -27.65 20.03 4.35
C ALA A 184 -27.46 20.27 2.83
N PRO A 185 -28.49 20.01 1.99
CA PRO A 185 -28.42 20.28 0.56
C PRO A 185 -27.92 21.71 0.27
N SER A 186 -26.71 21.81 -0.28
CA SER A 186 -26.00 23.07 -0.46
C SER A 186 -24.88 22.92 -1.49
N THR A 187 -24.35 24.03 -1.98
CA THR A 187 -23.17 24.05 -2.87
C THR A 187 -21.98 23.34 -2.23
N LYS A 188 -21.79 23.48 -0.91
CA LYS A 188 -20.75 22.79 -0.15
C LYS A 188 -20.90 21.27 -0.27
N ARG A 189 -22.10 20.74 -0.06
CA ARG A 189 -22.40 19.30 -0.22
C ARG A 189 -22.07 18.82 -1.62
N THR A 190 -22.47 19.57 -2.66
CA THR A 190 -22.18 19.21 -4.05
C THR A 190 -20.67 19.11 -4.31
N TRP A 191 -19.87 20.02 -3.76
CA TRP A 191 -18.41 19.97 -3.89
C TRP A 191 -17.77 18.82 -3.11
N LEU A 192 -18.31 18.45 -1.95
CA LEU A 192 -17.85 17.28 -1.21
C LEU A 192 -18.12 15.97 -1.97
N VAL A 193 -19.29 15.85 -2.61
CA VAL A 193 -19.60 14.73 -3.52
C VAL A 193 -18.68 14.75 -4.74
N ALA A 194 -18.44 15.92 -5.33
CA ALA A 194 -17.53 16.05 -6.47
C ALA A 194 -16.09 15.65 -6.11
N LEU A 195 -15.62 16.01 -4.92
CA LEU A 195 -14.31 15.60 -4.41
C LEU A 195 -14.20 14.09 -4.25
N PHE A 196 -15.25 13.41 -3.76
CA PHE A 196 -15.30 11.94 -3.71
C PHE A 196 -15.10 11.32 -5.10
N TRP A 197 -15.84 11.81 -6.11
CA TRP A 197 -15.71 11.29 -7.47
C TRP A 197 -14.35 11.61 -8.11
N PHE A 198 -13.79 12.79 -7.81
CA PHE A 198 -12.46 13.18 -8.27
C PHE A 198 -11.37 12.26 -7.69
N THR A 199 -11.40 11.97 -6.39
CA THR A 199 -10.43 11.05 -5.79
C THR A 199 -10.63 9.61 -6.26
N CYS A 200 -11.87 9.18 -6.52
CA CYS A 200 -12.13 7.91 -7.21
C CYS A 200 -11.47 7.86 -8.58
N GLY A 201 -11.53 8.94 -9.38
CA GLY A 201 -10.91 8.99 -10.71
C GLY A 201 -9.39 8.92 -10.66
N LEU A 202 -8.77 9.67 -9.74
CA LEU A 202 -7.33 9.57 -9.48
C LEU A 202 -6.92 8.17 -9.03
N ASN A 203 -7.71 7.58 -8.14
CA ASN A 203 -7.43 6.23 -7.65
C ASN A 203 -7.66 5.16 -8.73
N THR A 204 -8.57 5.40 -9.69
CA THR A 204 -8.74 4.52 -10.85
C THR A 204 -7.54 4.57 -11.79
N LEU A 205 -6.96 5.76 -12.03
CA LEU A 205 -5.70 5.90 -12.75
C LEU A 205 -4.47 5.42 -11.96
N LEU A 206 -4.64 4.99 -10.71
CA LEU A 206 -3.57 4.48 -9.86
C LEU A 206 -3.63 2.96 -9.69
N LEU A 207 -4.80 2.44 -9.33
CA LEU A 207 -5.02 1.04 -8.94
C LEU A 207 -5.97 0.30 -9.90
N GLY A 208 -6.42 0.94 -10.97
CA GLY A 208 -7.39 0.39 -11.91
C GLY A 208 -8.82 0.49 -11.40
N ILE A 209 -9.71 -0.35 -11.91
CA ILE A 209 -11.15 -0.28 -11.59
C ILE A 209 -11.44 -0.43 -10.08
N ALA A 210 -10.54 -1.11 -9.37
CA ALA A 210 -10.40 -1.16 -7.92
C ALA A 210 -10.61 0.19 -7.24
N GLY A 211 -9.98 1.23 -7.79
CA GLY A 211 -9.93 2.56 -7.19
C GLY A 211 -11.28 3.27 -7.17
N LEU A 212 -12.22 2.85 -8.02
CA LEU A 212 -13.61 3.30 -8.01
C LEU A 212 -14.50 2.35 -7.19
N LEU A 213 -14.44 1.04 -7.49
CA LEU A 213 -15.39 0.07 -6.96
C LEU A 213 -15.37 -0.01 -5.45
N LEU A 214 -14.18 -0.02 -4.85
CA LEU A 214 -14.03 -0.12 -3.40
C LEU A 214 -14.69 1.07 -2.66
N PRO A 215 -14.26 2.33 -2.85
CA PRO A 215 -14.87 3.47 -2.15
C PRO A 215 -16.35 3.69 -2.52
N LEU A 216 -16.76 3.41 -3.76
CA LEU A 216 -18.15 3.52 -4.17
C LEU A 216 -19.05 2.50 -3.46
N THR A 217 -18.60 1.25 -3.34
CA THR A 217 -19.33 0.20 -2.61
C THR A 217 -19.48 0.58 -1.13
N ILE A 218 -18.41 1.02 -0.49
CA ILE A 218 -18.43 1.46 0.91
C ILE A 218 -19.44 2.60 1.11
N ALA A 219 -19.40 3.62 0.26
CA ALA A 219 -20.28 4.77 0.35
C ALA A 219 -21.76 4.39 0.15
N ILE A 220 -22.06 3.61 -0.90
CA ILE A 220 -23.42 3.15 -1.20
C ILE A 220 -23.98 2.33 -0.05
N VAL A 221 -23.23 1.32 0.42
CA VAL A 221 -23.70 0.43 1.49
C VAL A 221 -23.87 1.21 2.79
N PHE A 222 -22.95 2.13 3.11
CA PHE A 222 -23.08 2.96 4.30
C PHE A 222 -24.38 3.79 4.30
N PHE A 223 -24.66 4.55 3.23
CA PHE A 223 -25.88 5.35 3.18
C PHE A 223 -27.14 4.51 3.09
N TRP A 224 -27.06 3.33 2.46
CA TRP A 224 -28.16 2.36 2.47
C TRP A 224 -28.47 1.85 3.88
N VAL A 225 -27.45 1.44 4.64
CA VAL A 225 -27.60 1.01 6.05
C VAL A 225 -28.13 2.14 6.94
N MET A 226 -27.71 3.38 6.67
CA MET A 226 -28.19 4.59 7.34
C MET A 226 -29.53 5.11 6.82
N THR A 227 -30.15 4.43 5.85
CA THR A 227 -31.42 4.86 5.22
C THR A 227 -31.40 6.31 4.68
N ASP A 228 -30.21 6.86 4.40
CA ASP A 228 -30.02 8.21 3.88
C ASP A 228 -30.14 8.22 2.35
N THR A 229 -31.40 8.14 1.90
CA THR A 229 -31.72 8.12 0.47
C THR A 229 -31.37 9.43 -0.24
N ILE A 230 -31.30 10.54 0.50
CA ILE A 230 -31.00 11.86 -0.08
C ILE A 230 -29.53 11.92 -0.47
N THR A 231 -28.62 11.52 0.42
CA THR A 231 -27.18 11.50 0.11
C THR A 231 -26.84 10.41 -0.89
N LEU A 232 -27.51 9.26 -0.81
CA LEU A 232 -27.34 8.21 -1.81
C LEU A 232 -27.73 8.68 -3.22
N LYS A 233 -28.86 9.38 -3.38
CA LYS A 233 -29.25 10.00 -4.65
C LYS A 233 -28.25 11.07 -5.10
N ALA A 234 -27.79 11.93 -4.17
CA ALA A 234 -26.80 12.95 -4.47
C ALA A 234 -25.44 12.37 -4.90
N LEU A 235 -25.06 11.20 -4.38
CA LEU A 235 -23.87 10.46 -4.76
C LEU A 235 -24.00 9.88 -6.18
N ILE A 236 -25.07 9.13 -6.45
CA ILE A 236 -25.29 8.40 -7.70
C ILE A 236 -25.60 9.36 -8.85
N PHE A 237 -26.51 10.32 -8.64
CA PHE A 237 -26.94 11.27 -9.66
C PHE A 237 -26.22 12.61 -9.48
N SER A 238 -24.88 12.57 -9.53
CA SER A 238 -24.03 13.77 -9.43
C SER A 238 -23.39 14.11 -10.78
N PRO A 239 -24.03 14.94 -11.64
CA PRO A 239 -23.43 15.32 -12.93
C PRO A 239 -22.04 15.93 -12.77
N LYS A 240 -21.85 16.79 -11.76
CA LYS A 240 -20.55 17.41 -11.45
C LYS A 240 -19.52 16.36 -11.01
N GLY A 241 -19.90 15.45 -10.12
CA GLY A 241 -19.00 14.40 -9.66
C GLY A 241 -18.59 13.48 -10.79
N ILE A 242 -19.56 12.97 -11.55
CA ILE A 242 -19.34 12.12 -12.73
C ILE A 242 -18.43 12.84 -13.74
N PHE A 243 -18.66 14.13 -14.01
CA PHE A 243 -17.78 14.91 -14.87
C PHE A 243 -16.32 14.91 -14.39
N PHE A 244 -16.07 15.18 -13.11
CA PHE A 244 -14.71 15.16 -12.55
C PHE A 244 -14.08 13.76 -12.57
N PHE A 245 -14.86 12.71 -12.35
CA PHE A 245 -14.37 11.34 -12.50
C PHE A 245 -13.95 11.05 -13.95
N LEU A 246 -14.81 11.39 -14.91
CA LEU A 246 -14.61 11.08 -16.33
C LEU A 246 -13.44 11.86 -16.92
N ILE A 247 -13.33 13.17 -16.62
CA ILE A 247 -12.25 14.02 -17.16
C ILE A 247 -10.87 13.58 -16.65
N VAL A 248 -10.79 13.02 -15.45
CA VAL A 248 -9.55 12.46 -14.92
C VAL A 248 -9.27 11.10 -15.55
N THR A 249 -10.26 10.22 -15.59
CA THR A 249 -10.02 8.79 -15.88
C THR A 249 -9.99 8.49 -17.38
N ILE A 250 -11.00 8.93 -18.11
CA ILE A 250 -11.27 8.48 -19.49
C ILE A 250 -10.18 8.87 -20.50
N PRO A 251 -9.57 10.06 -20.45
CA PRO A 251 -8.63 10.47 -21.50
C PRO A 251 -7.50 9.47 -21.73
N TRP A 252 -6.87 8.95 -20.68
CA TRP A 252 -5.80 7.98 -20.84
C TRP A 252 -6.29 6.66 -21.45
N TYR A 253 -7.40 6.11 -20.94
CA TYR A 253 -7.97 4.86 -21.46
C TYR A 253 -8.35 4.97 -22.94
N VAL A 254 -8.87 6.12 -23.38
CA VAL A 254 -9.18 6.35 -24.80
C VAL A 254 -7.90 6.41 -25.62
N VAL A 255 -6.92 7.20 -25.21
CA VAL A 255 -5.69 7.41 -25.98
C VAL A 255 -4.84 6.14 -26.03
N VAL A 256 -4.72 5.40 -24.93
CA VAL A 256 -3.97 4.13 -24.92
C VAL A 256 -4.65 3.07 -25.78
N ALA A 257 -5.99 3.00 -25.80
CA ALA A 257 -6.73 2.08 -26.67
C ALA A 257 -6.57 2.44 -28.16
N GLN A 258 -6.47 3.72 -28.50
CA GLN A 258 -6.20 4.17 -29.87
C GLN A 258 -4.81 3.75 -30.35
N HIS A 259 -3.80 3.79 -29.47
CA HIS A 259 -2.43 3.40 -29.81
C HIS A 259 -2.22 1.88 -29.75
N ASN A 260 -3.08 1.15 -29.03
CA ASN A 260 -2.93 -0.27 -28.75
C ASN A 260 -4.28 -0.99 -28.99
N PRO A 261 -4.57 -1.45 -30.23
CA PRO A 261 -5.90 -1.94 -30.61
C PRO A 261 -6.45 -3.08 -29.75
N HIS A 262 -5.59 -3.92 -29.17
CA HIS A 262 -5.98 -5.06 -28.34
C HIS A 262 -6.07 -4.73 -26.84
N PHE A 263 -5.76 -3.48 -26.45
CA PHE A 263 -5.69 -3.07 -25.04
C PHE A 263 -7.00 -3.31 -24.29
N LEU A 264 -8.15 -2.93 -24.85
CA LEU A 264 -9.44 -3.08 -24.17
C LEU A 264 -9.80 -4.55 -23.93
N TYR A 265 -9.52 -5.41 -24.90
CA TYR A 265 -9.72 -6.86 -24.75
C TYR A 265 -8.82 -7.41 -23.63
N TYR A 266 -7.52 -7.07 -23.66
CA TYR A 266 -6.59 -7.45 -22.61
C TYR A 266 -7.04 -6.96 -21.22
N PHE A 267 -7.44 -5.69 -21.11
CA PHE A 267 -7.86 -5.07 -19.87
C PHE A 267 -9.10 -5.74 -19.26
N PHE A 268 -10.17 -5.95 -20.03
CA PHE A 268 -11.41 -6.53 -19.50
C PHE A 268 -11.34 -8.05 -19.33
N TYR A 269 -10.81 -8.77 -20.32
CA TYR A 269 -10.83 -10.23 -20.32
C TYR A 269 -9.71 -10.81 -19.45
N GLN A 270 -8.49 -10.35 -19.68
CA GLN A 270 -7.31 -10.96 -19.08
C GLN A 270 -7.00 -10.37 -17.70
N SER A 271 -7.02 -9.04 -17.56
CA SER A 271 -6.65 -8.38 -16.32
C SER A 271 -7.75 -8.43 -15.24
N ILE A 272 -9.03 -8.30 -15.63
CA ILE A 272 -10.16 -8.30 -14.67
C ILE A 272 -10.75 -9.71 -14.49
N LEU A 273 -11.25 -10.33 -15.56
CA LEU A 273 -12.02 -11.58 -15.45
C LEU A 273 -11.15 -12.78 -15.09
N LEU A 274 -10.07 -13.02 -15.83
CA LEU A 274 -9.20 -14.18 -15.62
C LEU A 274 -8.47 -14.09 -14.27
N SER A 275 -8.00 -12.90 -13.88
CA SER A 275 -7.47 -12.66 -12.54
C SER A 275 -8.49 -13.01 -11.47
N TYR A 276 -9.74 -12.57 -11.56
CA TYR A 276 -10.70 -12.89 -10.50
C TYR A 276 -10.98 -14.40 -10.35
N LEU A 277 -11.05 -15.13 -11.48
CA LEU A 277 -11.34 -16.57 -11.50
C LEU A 277 -10.19 -17.44 -11.01
N ILE A 278 -8.95 -17.14 -11.42
CA ILE A 278 -7.77 -17.92 -11.00
C ILE A 278 -7.55 -17.78 -9.48
N HIS A 279 -7.73 -16.57 -8.95
CA HIS A 279 -7.30 -16.23 -7.61
C HIS A 279 -8.27 -16.59 -6.48
N PHE A 280 -9.51 -16.96 -6.79
CA PHE A 280 -10.47 -17.45 -5.79
C PHE A 280 -9.99 -18.75 -5.10
N HIS A 281 -9.03 -19.48 -5.70
CA HIS A 281 -8.48 -20.73 -5.16
C HIS A 281 -7.63 -20.54 -3.88
N ASN A 282 -7.12 -19.34 -3.59
CA ASN A 282 -6.24 -19.06 -2.42
C ASN A 282 -6.93 -18.21 -1.34
N ALA A 283 -8.25 -18.32 -1.21
CA ALA A 283 -9.04 -17.48 -0.29
C ALA A 283 -8.62 -17.62 1.18
N LEU A 284 -8.22 -18.83 1.62
CA LEU A 284 -7.77 -19.06 2.99
C LEU A 284 -6.46 -18.31 3.29
N GLU A 285 -5.46 -18.40 2.40
CA GLU A 285 -4.19 -17.69 2.55
C GLU A 285 -4.42 -16.17 2.59
N SER A 286 -5.27 -15.67 1.69
CA SER A 286 -5.62 -14.24 1.61
C SER A 286 -6.35 -13.76 2.86
N PHE A 287 -7.27 -14.57 3.40
CA PHE A 287 -7.96 -14.30 4.67
C PHE A 287 -7.00 -14.22 5.85
N LEU A 288 -6.11 -15.20 5.99
CA LEU A 288 -5.10 -15.20 7.05
C LEU A 288 -4.16 -14.00 6.90
N LEU A 289 -3.78 -13.64 5.67
CA LEU A 289 -2.94 -12.48 5.41
C LEU A 289 -3.63 -11.16 5.75
N VAL A 290 -4.93 -11.00 5.47
CA VAL A 290 -5.67 -9.80 5.89
C VAL A 290 -5.69 -9.69 7.41
N ILE A 291 -5.94 -10.77 8.14
CA ILE A 291 -6.00 -10.73 9.62
C ILE A 291 -4.61 -10.50 10.23
N PHE A 292 -3.64 -11.38 9.94
CA PHE A 292 -2.31 -11.30 10.53
C PHE A 292 -1.50 -10.13 9.97
N GLY A 293 -1.64 -9.84 8.68
CA GLY A 293 -0.99 -8.72 8.04
C GLY A 293 -1.53 -7.38 8.54
N LEU A 294 -2.85 -7.25 8.79
CA LEU A 294 -3.40 -6.05 9.44
C LEU A 294 -2.90 -5.92 10.88
N PHE A 295 -2.85 -7.03 11.61
CA PHE A 295 -2.32 -7.06 12.97
C PHE A 295 -0.87 -6.54 13.00
N ALA A 296 0.00 -7.05 12.12
CA ALA A 296 1.37 -6.61 11.97
C ALA A 296 1.46 -5.15 11.47
N ALA A 297 0.61 -4.79 10.49
CA ALA A 297 0.57 -3.46 9.89
C ALA A 297 0.28 -2.35 10.91
N MET A 298 -0.54 -2.66 11.90
CA MET A 298 -0.97 -1.74 12.94
C MET A 298 -0.23 -1.93 14.26
N LEU A 299 0.83 -2.75 14.34
CA LEU A 299 1.67 -2.78 15.54
C LEU A 299 2.25 -1.38 15.82
N PRO A 300 2.28 -0.94 17.10
CA PRO A 300 1.82 -1.64 18.32
C PRO A 300 0.32 -1.47 18.61
N TRP A 301 -0.38 -0.59 17.90
CA TRP A 301 -1.79 -0.24 18.12
C TRP A 301 -2.77 -1.41 17.96
N SER A 302 -2.42 -2.42 17.16
CA SER A 302 -3.20 -3.64 17.01
C SER A 302 -3.43 -4.38 18.34
N LEU A 303 -2.53 -4.22 19.33
CA LEU A 303 -2.67 -4.79 20.68
C LEU A 303 -3.91 -4.31 21.43
N ILE A 304 -4.41 -3.12 21.09
CA ILE A 304 -5.67 -2.56 21.62
C ILE A 304 -6.70 -2.34 20.51
N GLY A 305 -6.50 -2.92 19.32
CA GLY A 305 -7.31 -2.67 18.12
C GLY A 305 -8.77 -3.05 18.30
N ASN A 306 -9.07 -4.03 19.15
CA ASN A 306 -10.45 -4.38 19.49
C ASN A 306 -11.20 -3.21 20.14
N MET A 307 -10.53 -2.31 20.87
CA MET A 307 -11.17 -1.12 21.43
C MET A 307 -11.87 -0.28 20.35
N GLY A 308 -11.26 -0.18 19.15
CA GLY A 308 -11.86 0.51 18.01
C GLY A 308 -13.19 -0.14 17.60
N TYR A 309 -13.24 -1.47 17.51
CA TYR A 309 -14.47 -2.21 17.24
C TYR A 309 -15.53 -1.98 18.32
N TRP A 310 -15.19 -2.13 19.60
CA TRP A 310 -16.13 -1.95 20.72
C TRP A 310 -16.65 -0.51 20.82
N ALA A 311 -15.82 0.48 20.48
CA ALA A 311 -16.23 1.88 20.45
C ALA A 311 -17.19 2.19 19.30
N CYS A 312 -16.98 1.55 18.14
CA CYS A 312 -17.75 1.80 16.92
C CYS A 312 -19.03 0.97 16.81
N ARG A 313 -19.08 -0.23 17.40
CA ARG A 313 -20.23 -1.13 17.27
C ARG A 313 -21.49 -0.55 17.93
N PRO A 314 -22.65 -0.60 17.25
CA PRO A 314 -23.93 -0.34 17.90
C PRO A 314 -24.28 -1.51 18.84
N LEU A 315 -25.15 -1.28 19.81
CA LEU A 315 -25.59 -2.32 20.75
C LEU A 315 -26.66 -3.23 20.11
N ASP A 316 -27.44 -2.65 19.21
CA ASP A 316 -28.54 -3.26 18.47
C ASP A 316 -28.68 -2.55 17.12
N TRP A 317 -29.54 -3.05 16.23
CA TRP A 317 -29.69 -2.45 14.90
C TRP A 317 -30.21 -1.00 14.96
N ASN A 318 -31.03 -0.65 15.95
CA ASN A 318 -31.62 0.69 16.04
C ASN A 318 -30.62 1.75 16.54
N SER A 319 -29.71 1.41 17.46
CA SER A 319 -28.64 2.31 17.92
C SER A 319 -27.59 2.64 16.85
N ARG A 320 -27.69 2.08 15.63
CA ARG A 320 -26.82 2.45 14.51
C ARG A 320 -26.93 3.94 14.15
N PHE A 321 -28.10 4.54 14.31
CA PHE A 321 -28.34 5.95 14.03
C PHE A 321 -27.69 6.88 15.05
N GLU A 322 -27.46 6.38 16.27
CA GLU A 322 -26.76 7.11 17.33
C GLU A 322 -25.24 7.09 17.15
N LYS A 323 -24.72 6.18 16.31
CA LYS A 323 -23.28 6.00 16.04
C LYS A 323 -22.96 6.02 14.55
N PRO A 324 -23.31 7.08 13.81
CA PRO A 324 -23.14 7.11 12.36
C PRO A 324 -21.67 6.93 11.93
N LEU A 325 -20.74 7.60 12.62
CA LEU A 325 -19.30 7.46 12.37
C LEU A 325 -18.80 6.03 12.67
N GLY A 326 -19.31 5.40 13.73
CA GLY A 326 -18.91 4.04 14.09
C GLY A 326 -19.30 3.03 13.00
N MET A 327 -20.53 3.12 12.53
CA MET A 327 -21.03 2.28 11.44
C MET A 327 -20.29 2.54 10.12
N PHE A 328 -20.00 3.80 9.80
CA PHE A 328 -19.20 4.14 8.62
C PHE A 328 -17.84 3.43 8.62
N LEU A 329 -17.13 3.48 9.75
CA LEU A 329 -15.82 2.84 9.89
C LEU A 329 -15.92 1.31 9.83
N LEU A 330 -16.96 0.71 10.41
CA LEU A 330 -17.18 -0.73 10.35
C LEU A 330 -17.48 -1.20 8.92
N VAL A 331 -18.33 -0.48 8.17
CA VAL A 331 -18.60 -0.76 6.75
C VAL A 331 -17.32 -0.63 5.93
N TRP A 332 -16.54 0.42 6.14
CA TRP A 332 -15.27 0.62 5.45
C TRP A 332 -14.27 -0.52 5.72
N ILE A 333 -14.07 -0.88 6.98
CA ILE A 333 -13.18 -2.00 7.36
C ILE A 333 -13.67 -3.30 6.74
N PHE A 334 -14.96 -3.60 6.84
CA PHE A 334 -15.56 -4.84 6.34
C PHE A 334 -15.40 -5.00 4.83
N PHE A 335 -15.85 -4.02 4.03
CA PHE A 335 -15.81 -4.13 2.56
C PHE A 335 -14.39 -4.06 2.00
N THR A 336 -13.49 -3.28 2.61
CA THR A 336 -12.08 -3.35 2.23
C THR A 336 -11.50 -4.73 2.55
N SER A 337 -11.85 -5.33 3.70
CA SER A 337 -11.35 -6.68 4.04
C SER A 337 -11.86 -7.74 3.06
N ILE A 338 -13.16 -7.71 2.71
CA ILE A 338 -13.73 -8.59 1.68
C ILE A 338 -13.01 -8.40 0.35
N TYR A 339 -12.79 -7.15 -0.06
CA TYR A 339 -12.11 -6.83 -1.30
C TYR A 339 -10.68 -7.41 -1.32
N LEU A 340 -9.94 -7.30 -0.21
CA LEU A 340 -8.60 -7.85 -0.06
C LEU A 340 -8.58 -9.39 -0.01
N ILE A 341 -9.65 -10.03 0.47
CA ILE A 341 -9.77 -11.49 0.45
C ILE A 341 -10.08 -11.99 -0.97
N GLY A 342 -10.92 -11.27 -1.70
CA GLY A 342 -11.38 -11.65 -3.04
C GLY A 342 -10.35 -11.42 -4.16
N ILE A 343 -9.31 -10.64 -3.89
CA ILE A 343 -8.20 -10.42 -4.83
C ILE A 343 -6.98 -11.13 -4.24
N ALA A 344 -6.57 -12.23 -4.89
CA ALA A 344 -5.24 -12.85 -4.99
C ALA A 344 -4.15 -12.46 -3.98
N PRO A 345 -3.27 -13.40 -3.54
CA PRO A 345 -2.48 -13.29 -2.32
C PRO A 345 -1.87 -11.90 -2.19
N THR A 346 -2.54 -11.10 -1.36
CA THR A 346 -2.38 -9.65 -1.37
C THR A 346 -0.94 -9.31 -1.09
N GLN A 347 -0.30 -8.50 -1.94
CA GLN A 347 0.94 -7.89 -1.52
C GLN A 347 0.64 -7.17 -0.19
N LEU A 348 1.43 -7.44 0.86
CA LEU A 348 1.25 -6.90 2.22
C LEU A 348 0.88 -5.40 2.26
N PHE A 349 1.29 -4.64 1.23
CA PHE A 349 1.01 -3.23 1.07
C PHE A 349 -0.45 -2.87 0.78
N TRP A 350 -1.27 -3.76 0.20
CA TRP A 350 -2.71 -3.56 0.02
C TRP A 350 -3.48 -3.43 1.34
N ILE A 351 -2.97 -4.04 2.42
CA ILE A 351 -3.48 -3.86 3.78
C ILE A 351 -3.40 -2.38 4.20
N GLY A 352 -2.52 -1.60 3.58
CA GLY A 352 -2.43 -0.15 3.72
C GLY A 352 -3.76 0.58 3.51
N LEU A 353 -4.66 0.02 2.71
CA LEU A 353 -5.99 0.60 2.43
C LEU A 353 -6.94 0.54 3.66
N LEU A 354 -6.70 -0.39 4.60
CA LEU A 354 -7.48 -0.52 5.84
C LEU A 354 -7.01 0.43 6.94
N THR A 355 -5.73 0.79 6.92
CA THR A 355 -5.06 1.50 8.02
C THR A 355 -5.70 2.83 8.44
N PRO A 356 -6.27 3.67 7.54
CA PRO A 356 -6.91 4.92 7.94
C PRO A 356 -8.18 4.68 8.76
N ALA A 357 -9.03 3.74 8.32
CA ALA A 357 -10.27 3.40 9.02
C ALA A 357 -9.99 2.85 10.43
N PHE A 358 -8.98 1.99 10.57
CA PHE A 358 -8.51 1.48 11.86
C PHE A 358 -7.97 2.60 12.76
N SER A 359 -7.19 3.52 12.20
CA SER A 359 -6.63 4.66 12.94
C SER A 359 -7.74 5.56 13.51
N ILE A 360 -8.77 5.86 12.70
CA ILE A 360 -9.92 6.66 13.14
C ILE A 360 -10.75 5.87 14.20
N ALA A 361 -11.03 4.59 13.96
CA ALA A 361 -11.80 3.78 14.90
C ALA A 361 -11.11 3.68 16.27
N LEU A 362 -9.79 3.47 16.28
CA LEU A 362 -9.02 3.40 17.51
C LEU A 362 -8.89 4.76 18.19
N ALA A 363 -8.66 5.84 17.43
CA ALA A 363 -8.66 7.19 17.97
C ALA A 363 -10.00 7.53 18.65
N LYS A 364 -11.13 7.09 18.08
CA LYS A 364 -12.46 7.27 18.67
C LYS A 364 -12.57 6.56 20.02
N ALA A 365 -12.02 5.35 20.12
CA ALA A 365 -12.00 4.60 21.37
C ALA A 365 -11.14 5.29 22.43
N LEU A 366 -9.94 5.76 22.08
CA LEU A 366 -9.05 6.51 22.98
C LEU A 366 -9.71 7.81 23.45
N HIS A 367 -10.33 8.54 22.53
CA HIS A 367 -11.06 9.78 22.82
C HIS A 367 -12.19 9.56 23.84
N ARG A 368 -13.06 8.59 23.57
CA ARG A 368 -14.18 8.25 24.47
C ARG A 368 -13.69 7.83 25.85
N TRP A 369 -12.63 7.03 25.91
CA TRP A 369 -12.12 6.56 27.18
C TRP A 369 -11.49 7.68 28.03
N TRP A 370 -10.76 8.61 27.40
CA TRP A 370 -10.25 9.79 28.09
C TRP A 370 -11.36 10.65 28.71
N SER A 371 -12.59 10.58 28.19
CA SER A 371 -13.74 11.29 28.75
C SER A 371 -14.52 10.52 29.81
N THR A 372 -14.67 9.19 29.72
CA THR A 372 -15.66 8.44 30.52
C THR A 372 -15.13 7.30 31.39
N THR A 373 -13.82 6.96 31.33
CA THR A 373 -13.20 5.88 32.14
C THR A 373 -13.98 4.54 32.08
N ASP A 374 -14.38 4.12 30.88
CA ASP A 374 -15.19 2.93 30.66
C ASP A 374 -14.43 1.63 30.99
N LYS A 375 -14.93 0.86 31.97
CA LYS A 375 -14.34 -0.40 32.46
C LYS A 375 -14.57 -1.59 31.51
N GLY A 376 -15.53 -1.52 30.58
CA GLY A 376 -15.83 -2.60 29.63
C GLY A 376 -14.79 -2.70 28.51
N LEU A 377 -14.45 -1.56 27.89
CA LEU A 377 -13.36 -1.47 26.90
C LEU A 377 -12.01 -1.92 27.49
N PHE A 378 -11.82 -1.63 28.77
CA PHE A 378 -10.62 -1.97 29.52
C PHE A 378 -10.37 -3.48 29.62
N SER A 379 -11.41 -4.26 29.96
CA SER A 379 -11.28 -5.72 30.08
C SER A 379 -10.95 -6.39 28.75
N ALA A 380 -11.61 -5.94 27.67
CA ALA A 380 -11.41 -6.47 26.32
C ALA A 380 -9.96 -6.28 25.82
N SER A 381 -9.33 -5.14 26.12
CA SER A 381 -7.96 -4.84 25.68
C SER A 381 -6.89 -5.71 26.34
N LYS A 382 -7.07 -6.11 27.60
CA LYS A 382 -6.12 -6.95 28.32
C LYS A 382 -6.03 -8.35 27.72
N SER A 383 -7.17 -8.93 27.38
CA SER A 383 -7.24 -10.26 26.75
C SER A 383 -6.59 -10.27 25.37
N LEU A 384 -6.74 -9.18 24.61
CA LEU A 384 -6.08 -9.04 23.31
C LEU A 384 -4.57 -8.92 23.46
N ILE A 385 -4.06 -8.09 24.39
CA ILE A 385 -2.61 -8.00 24.66
C ILE A 385 -2.03 -9.37 25.01
N ILE A 386 -2.69 -10.14 25.88
CA ILE A 386 -2.23 -11.50 26.25
C ILE A 386 -2.21 -12.41 25.03
N LEU A 387 -3.29 -12.44 24.24
CA LEU A 387 -3.36 -13.23 23.02
C LEU A 387 -2.23 -12.85 22.04
N CYS A 388 -1.96 -11.57 21.90
CA CYS A 388 -0.90 -11.08 21.02
C CYS A 388 0.49 -11.47 21.51
N LEU A 389 0.73 -11.40 22.83
CA LEU A 389 1.99 -11.88 23.42
C LEU A 389 2.16 -13.39 23.23
N VAL A 390 1.08 -14.17 23.31
CA VAL A 390 1.08 -15.62 23.05
C VAL A 390 1.33 -15.91 21.57
N VAL A 391 0.68 -15.21 20.64
CA VAL A 391 0.91 -15.37 19.20
C VAL A 391 2.33 -14.98 18.82
N LEU A 392 2.81 -13.86 19.36
CA LEU A 392 4.20 -13.43 19.20
C LEU A 392 5.15 -14.52 19.74
N ALA A 393 4.92 -15.06 20.95
CA ALA A 393 5.71 -16.15 21.50
C ALA A 393 5.63 -17.46 20.69
N ALA A 394 4.49 -17.77 20.07
CA ALA A 394 4.32 -18.94 19.21
C ALA A 394 5.05 -18.78 17.87
N LEU A 395 4.93 -17.61 17.23
CA LEU A 395 5.69 -17.25 16.02
C LEU A 395 7.19 -17.28 16.29
N PHE A 396 7.60 -16.81 17.46
CA PHE A 396 8.97 -16.92 17.95
C PHE A 396 9.43 -18.38 18.04
N CYS A 397 8.66 -19.26 18.68
CA CYS A 397 9.03 -20.67 18.76
C CYS A 397 9.15 -21.32 17.38
N LEU A 398 8.25 -20.98 16.45
CA LEU A 398 8.26 -21.48 15.07
C LEU A 398 9.45 -20.99 14.24
N LEU A 399 9.85 -19.72 14.39
CA LEU A 399 11.05 -19.18 13.72
C LEU A 399 12.35 -19.81 14.27
N THR A 400 12.35 -20.20 15.55
CA THR A 400 13.52 -20.82 16.20
C THR A 400 13.60 -22.34 16.05
N SER A 401 12.49 -23.01 15.74
CA SER A 401 12.48 -24.44 15.44
C SER A 401 13.01 -24.68 14.03
N HIS A 402 14.33 -24.55 13.90
CA HIS A 402 15.17 -24.71 12.70
C HIS A 402 15.18 -26.15 12.10
N SER A 403 14.10 -26.92 12.21
CA SER A 403 14.05 -28.31 11.74
C SER A 403 13.12 -28.49 10.56
N GLY A 404 13.64 -28.23 9.35
CA GLY A 404 13.20 -28.84 8.10
C GLY A 404 11.86 -28.37 7.51
N ASP A 405 11.86 -28.12 6.20
CA ASP A 405 10.70 -28.07 5.31
C ASP A 405 9.79 -26.83 5.26
N PHE A 406 9.85 -25.87 6.19
CA PHE A 406 9.18 -24.57 5.99
C PHE A 406 10.09 -23.57 5.25
N SER A 407 10.41 -23.88 4.00
CA SER A 407 11.25 -23.04 3.13
C SER A 407 10.48 -21.81 2.64
N LEU A 408 10.40 -20.77 3.48
CA LEU A 408 10.09 -19.40 3.04
C LEU A 408 11.22 -18.76 2.19
N GLY A 409 12.19 -19.56 1.71
CA GLY A 409 13.31 -19.11 0.88
C GLY A 409 14.29 -18.15 1.58
N PHE A 410 14.12 -17.94 2.89
CA PHE A 410 14.85 -16.94 3.66
C PHE A 410 15.53 -17.60 4.86
N VAL A 411 16.84 -17.79 4.80
CA VAL A 411 17.67 -18.18 5.94
C VAL A 411 18.37 -16.91 6.43
N PRO A 412 17.85 -16.25 7.49
CA PRO A 412 18.48 -15.04 8.00
C PRO A 412 19.91 -15.32 8.46
N SER A 413 20.83 -14.40 8.20
CA SER A 413 22.14 -14.47 8.84
C SER A 413 22.01 -14.34 10.36
N LEU A 414 23.00 -14.81 11.13
CA LEU A 414 23.00 -14.68 12.60
C LEU A 414 22.74 -13.23 13.07
N ALA A 415 23.25 -12.24 12.33
CA ALA A 415 23.01 -10.83 12.62
C ALA A 415 21.55 -10.39 12.36
N GLU A 416 20.93 -10.92 11.29
CA GLU A 416 19.53 -10.67 10.95
C GLU A 416 18.57 -11.28 11.97
N GLU A 417 18.86 -12.51 12.42
CA GLU A 417 18.15 -13.12 13.52
C GLU A 417 18.21 -12.22 14.74
N ILE A 418 19.41 -11.80 15.18
CA ILE A 418 19.60 -10.94 16.36
C ILE A 418 18.76 -9.66 16.26
N TRP A 419 18.65 -9.04 15.08
CA TRP A 419 17.81 -7.85 14.92
C TRP A 419 16.31 -8.15 15.03
N LEU A 420 15.84 -9.25 14.45
CA LEU A 420 14.45 -9.71 14.63
C LEU A 420 14.17 -9.99 16.10
N TRP A 421 15.12 -10.59 16.82
CA TRP A 421 15.08 -10.80 18.27
C TRP A 421 14.96 -9.50 19.06
N VAL A 422 15.71 -8.46 18.68
CA VAL A 422 15.65 -7.14 19.31
C VAL A 422 14.28 -6.49 19.06
N VAL A 423 13.79 -6.47 17.82
CA VAL A 423 12.45 -5.94 17.49
C VAL A 423 11.38 -6.66 18.30
N PHE A 424 11.42 -7.99 18.28
CA PHE A 424 10.49 -8.84 19.00
C PHE A 424 10.49 -8.55 20.50
N SER A 425 11.67 -8.52 21.12
CA SER A 425 11.83 -8.25 22.55
C SER A 425 11.29 -6.88 22.94
N ILE A 426 11.52 -5.86 22.11
CA ILE A 426 10.99 -4.51 22.32
C ILE A 426 9.46 -4.53 22.35
N PHE A 427 8.81 -5.17 21.38
CA PHE A 427 7.34 -5.27 21.35
C PHE A 427 6.78 -6.12 22.49
N VAL A 428 7.43 -7.21 22.88
CA VAL A 428 7.02 -8.05 24.02
C VAL A 428 7.12 -7.28 25.33
N ILE A 429 8.28 -6.68 25.62
CA ILE A 429 8.50 -5.86 26.83
C ILE A 429 7.46 -4.72 26.86
N GLY A 430 7.28 -4.03 25.73
CA GLY A 430 6.29 -2.98 25.58
C GLY A 430 4.85 -3.43 25.83
N GLY A 431 4.47 -4.61 25.33
CA GLY A 431 3.17 -5.22 25.57
C GLY A 431 2.96 -5.59 27.05
N VAL A 432 3.98 -6.18 27.70
CA VAL A 432 3.95 -6.51 29.13
C VAL A 432 3.85 -5.24 29.98
N CYS A 433 4.68 -4.23 29.72
CA CYS A 433 4.60 -2.93 30.37
C CYS A 433 3.22 -2.29 30.19
N SER A 434 2.63 -2.41 29.01
CA SER A 434 1.29 -1.89 28.71
C SER A 434 0.20 -2.64 29.48
N TYR A 435 0.29 -3.97 29.60
CA TYR A 435 -0.64 -4.77 30.40
C TYR A 435 -0.64 -4.35 31.89
N PHE A 436 0.54 -4.12 32.47
CA PHE A 436 0.65 -3.62 33.84
C PHE A 436 0.25 -2.15 33.97
N ALA A 437 0.61 -1.31 33.00
CA ALA A 437 0.23 0.09 32.95
C ALA A 437 -1.29 0.23 32.95
N LEU A 438 -2.00 -0.55 32.12
CA LEU A 438 -3.46 -0.56 32.08
C LEU A 438 -4.05 -0.81 33.48
N LYS A 439 -3.45 -1.61 34.36
CA LYS A 439 -3.98 -1.80 35.74
C LYS A 439 -3.99 -0.53 36.61
N ARG A 440 -3.32 0.56 36.21
CA ARG A 440 -3.28 1.85 36.91
C ARG A 440 -4.39 2.80 36.46
N GLN A 441 -4.71 3.79 37.28
CA GLN A 441 -5.72 4.81 36.95
C GLN A 441 -5.37 5.61 35.68
N ASP A 442 -4.11 6.01 35.49
CA ASP A 442 -3.61 6.66 34.26
C ASP A 442 -3.15 5.67 33.18
N GLY A 443 -3.54 4.39 33.29
CA GLY A 443 -2.97 3.30 32.51
C GLY A 443 -2.97 3.49 31.00
N LEU A 444 -4.07 4.01 30.43
CA LEU A 444 -4.15 4.24 28.98
C LEU A 444 -3.22 5.36 28.51
N LYS A 445 -3.03 6.44 29.28
CA LYS A 445 -2.09 7.50 28.91
C LYS A 445 -0.68 6.92 28.84
N ILE A 446 -0.32 6.14 29.85
CA ILE A 446 0.98 5.44 29.92
C ILE A 446 1.10 4.46 28.74
N THR A 447 0.09 3.64 28.46
CA THR A 447 0.05 2.72 27.31
C THR A 447 0.16 3.45 25.98
N THR A 448 -0.52 4.59 25.82
CA THR A 448 -0.43 5.43 24.62
C THR A 448 1.00 5.92 24.43
N TRP A 449 1.66 6.43 25.48
CA TRP A 449 3.07 6.82 25.43
C TRP A 449 4.00 5.65 25.11
N ILE A 450 3.78 4.49 25.73
CA ILE A 450 4.51 3.27 25.42
C ILE A 450 4.34 2.92 23.94
N PHE A 451 3.12 2.96 23.40
CA PHE A 451 2.85 2.61 22.00
C PHE A 451 3.44 3.62 21.01
N LEU A 452 3.44 4.91 21.35
CA LEU A 452 4.15 5.91 20.55
C LEU A 452 5.66 5.61 20.50
N LEU A 453 6.27 5.31 21.65
CA LEU A 453 7.69 4.95 21.74
C LEU A 453 8.00 3.64 21.00
N LEU A 454 7.19 2.60 21.20
CA LEU A 454 7.32 1.31 20.53
C LEU A 454 7.12 1.43 19.01
N GLY A 455 6.18 2.23 18.56
CA GLY A 455 5.96 2.48 17.15
C GLY A 455 7.16 3.16 16.50
N LEU A 456 7.71 4.18 17.17
CA LEU A 456 8.91 4.87 16.70
C LEU A 456 10.14 3.94 16.69
N ILE A 457 10.46 3.33 17.84
CA ILE A 457 11.63 2.45 18.00
C ILE A 457 11.48 1.22 17.11
N GLY A 458 10.34 0.54 17.17
CA GLY A 458 10.06 -0.65 16.39
C GLY A 458 10.19 -0.40 14.89
N THR A 459 9.73 0.75 14.41
CA THR A 459 9.91 1.08 12.99
C THR A 459 11.36 1.42 12.65
N ILE A 460 12.07 2.20 13.48
CA ILE A 460 13.50 2.51 13.26
C ILE A 460 14.29 1.21 13.16
N THR A 461 14.09 0.32 14.13
CA THR A 461 14.76 -0.98 14.18
C THR A 461 14.39 -1.83 12.96
N PHE A 462 13.11 -1.93 12.61
CA PHE A 462 12.65 -2.69 11.44
C PHE A 462 13.26 -2.18 10.14
N VAL A 463 13.23 -0.87 9.90
CA VAL A 463 13.79 -0.27 8.68
C VAL A 463 15.31 -0.41 8.63
N SER A 464 16.00 -0.29 9.77
CA SER A 464 17.45 -0.52 9.83
C SER A 464 17.83 -1.98 9.59
N ALA A 465 16.94 -2.93 9.88
CA ALA A 465 17.14 -4.35 9.62
C ALA A 465 16.87 -4.73 8.16
N LEU A 466 15.95 -4.03 7.46
CA LEU A 466 15.56 -4.35 6.07
C LEU A 466 16.73 -4.51 5.06
N PRO A 467 17.75 -3.63 4.99
CA PRO A 467 18.87 -3.86 4.08
C PRO A 467 19.67 -5.12 4.38
N ARG A 468 19.68 -5.55 5.65
CA ARG A 468 20.46 -6.72 6.10
C ARG A 468 19.67 -8.00 5.86
N LEU A 469 18.35 -7.95 6.03
CA LEU A 469 17.40 -9.02 5.72
C LEU A 469 17.27 -9.31 4.20
N ARG A 470 18.21 -8.88 3.35
CA ARG A 470 18.04 -8.94 1.89
C ARG A 470 19.30 -9.47 1.20
N GLN A 471 19.37 -10.79 1.09
CA GLN A 471 20.38 -11.49 0.28
C GLN A 471 20.11 -11.41 -1.24
N ASP A 472 18.95 -10.88 -1.68
CA ASP A 472 18.52 -10.84 -3.09
C ASP A 472 18.86 -9.53 -3.83
N SER A 473 19.63 -8.64 -3.21
CA SER A 473 20.04 -7.38 -3.86
C SER A 473 20.90 -7.66 -5.09
N MET A 474 20.60 -7.05 -6.25
CA MET A 474 21.47 -7.15 -7.44
C MET A 474 22.64 -6.18 -7.39
N GLN A 475 22.78 -5.37 -6.33
CA GLN A 475 23.85 -4.38 -6.19
C GLN A 475 25.26 -4.94 -6.42
N PRO A 476 25.67 -6.11 -5.87
CA PRO A 476 27.00 -6.66 -6.14
C PRO A 476 27.22 -6.96 -7.63
N ILE A 477 26.20 -7.52 -8.29
CA ILE A 477 26.20 -7.85 -9.72
C ILE A 477 26.26 -6.56 -10.56
N VAL A 478 25.40 -5.60 -10.25
CA VAL A 478 25.34 -4.29 -10.93
C VAL A 478 26.67 -3.55 -10.80
N GLN A 479 27.23 -3.49 -9.59
CA GLN A 479 28.50 -2.81 -9.34
C GLN A 479 29.65 -3.47 -10.10
N TYR A 480 29.67 -4.81 -10.17
CA TYR A 480 30.67 -5.53 -10.95
C TYR A 480 30.56 -5.18 -12.45
N ILE A 481 29.35 -5.22 -13.02
CA ILE A 481 29.10 -4.87 -14.42
C ILE A 481 29.52 -3.41 -14.69
N GLN A 482 29.12 -2.46 -13.84
CA GLN A 482 29.47 -1.05 -14.01
C GLN A 482 30.99 -0.80 -13.98
N THR A 483 31.74 -1.60 -13.22
CA THR A 483 33.19 -1.43 -13.05
C THR A 483 33.97 -2.07 -14.20
N HIS A 484 33.52 -3.19 -14.74
CA HIS A 484 34.29 -4.00 -15.68
C HIS A 484 33.78 -3.95 -17.13
N GLN A 485 32.50 -3.57 -17.36
CA GLN A 485 31.90 -3.59 -18.69
C GLN A 485 32.59 -2.60 -19.64
N LYS A 486 33.00 -3.08 -20.81
CA LYS A 486 33.41 -2.26 -21.95
C LYS A 486 32.23 -1.96 -22.87
N LYS A 487 32.38 -0.93 -23.71
CA LYS A 487 31.30 -0.40 -24.56
C LYS A 487 30.64 -1.45 -25.49
N ASP A 488 31.42 -2.42 -25.97
CA ASP A 488 30.95 -3.44 -26.93
C ASP A 488 30.49 -4.75 -26.27
N ASP A 489 30.58 -4.85 -24.95
CA ASP A 489 30.18 -6.04 -24.20
C ASP A 489 28.66 -6.11 -24.03
N VAL A 490 28.12 -7.33 -24.15
CA VAL A 490 26.69 -7.60 -24.09
C VAL A 490 26.28 -7.93 -22.66
N ILE A 491 25.20 -7.31 -22.16
CA ILE A 491 24.53 -7.74 -20.93
C ILE A 491 23.29 -8.51 -21.34
N ALA A 492 23.18 -9.73 -20.85
CA ALA A 492 22.03 -10.58 -21.11
C ALA A 492 21.59 -11.28 -19.82
N SER A 493 20.29 -11.51 -19.67
CA SER A 493 19.74 -12.34 -18.60
C SER A 493 19.07 -13.59 -19.16
N TYR A 494 19.11 -14.68 -18.41
CA TYR A 494 18.48 -15.94 -18.79
C TYR A 494 17.12 -16.10 -18.10
N HIS A 495 16.10 -16.52 -18.86
CA HIS A 495 14.73 -16.81 -18.43
C HIS A 495 13.92 -15.64 -17.84
N GLN A 496 14.57 -14.68 -17.19
CA GLN A 496 13.93 -13.59 -16.45
C GLN A 496 14.59 -12.25 -16.78
N TYR A 497 13.80 -11.19 -16.81
CA TYR A 497 14.29 -9.82 -16.85
C TYR A 497 14.52 -9.28 -15.43
N TYR A 498 15.72 -8.77 -15.16
CA TYR A 498 16.08 -8.16 -13.88
C TYR A 498 16.02 -6.64 -13.97
N SER A 499 14.88 -6.05 -13.59
CA SER A 499 14.63 -4.60 -13.65
C SER A 499 15.67 -3.75 -12.93
N GLU A 500 16.32 -4.27 -11.87
CA GLU A 500 17.39 -3.56 -11.16
C GLU A 500 18.61 -3.31 -12.04
N ILE A 501 18.90 -4.22 -12.97
CA ILE A 501 19.99 -4.06 -13.93
C ILE A 501 19.60 -3.03 -14.98
N GLY A 502 18.40 -3.12 -15.55
CA GLY A 502 17.90 -2.14 -16.53
C GLY A 502 17.92 -0.72 -15.97
N PHE A 503 17.40 -0.57 -14.74
CA PHE A 503 17.35 0.70 -14.03
C PHE A 503 18.73 1.27 -13.71
N SER A 504 19.61 0.45 -13.13
CA SER A 504 20.94 0.91 -12.70
C SER A 504 21.89 1.16 -13.86
N MET A 505 21.79 0.37 -14.94
CA MET A 505 22.57 0.56 -16.16
C MET A 505 21.97 1.63 -17.07
N GLN A 506 20.73 2.08 -16.80
CA GLN A 506 19.96 3.01 -17.63
C GLN A 506 19.91 2.54 -19.10
N LYS A 507 19.86 1.22 -19.31
CA LYS A 507 19.85 0.57 -20.62
C LYS A 507 18.52 -0.16 -20.78
N SER A 508 17.77 0.19 -21.82
CA SER A 508 16.62 -0.59 -22.29
C SER A 508 16.56 -0.54 -23.83
N PRO A 509 16.37 -1.69 -24.51
CA PRO A 509 16.15 -3.01 -23.90
C PRO A 509 17.47 -3.69 -23.49
N LEU A 510 17.42 -4.50 -22.43
CA LEU A 510 18.39 -5.56 -22.15
C LEU A 510 18.00 -6.84 -22.88
N VAL A 511 19.01 -7.59 -23.32
CA VAL A 511 18.79 -8.88 -23.97
C VAL A 511 18.30 -9.88 -22.93
N VAL A 512 17.19 -10.56 -23.21
CA VAL A 512 16.68 -11.65 -22.38
C VAL A 512 16.65 -12.93 -23.21
N VAL A 513 17.44 -13.90 -22.79
CA VAL A 513 17.54 -15.21 -23.43
C VAL A 513 16.45 -16.11 -22.88
N ASP A 514 15.63 -16.67 -23.77
CA ASP A 514 14.52 -17.58 -23.44
C ASP A 514 13.57 -17.01 -22.37
N TRP A 515 13.12 -15.76 -22.52
CA TRP A 515 12.28 -15.09 -21.52
C TRP A 515 10.98 -15.88 -21.24
N LEU A 516 10.86 -16.45 -20.05
CA LEU A 516 9.73 -17.31 -19.65
C LEU A 516 8.46 -16.53 -19.34
N SER A 517 8.58 -15.30 -18.85
CA SER A 517 7.43 -14.49 -18.41
C SER A 517 7.57 -13.01 -18.82
N PRO A 518 7.59 -12.72 -20.12
CA PRO A 518 7.44 -11.35 -20.63
C PRO A 518 6.07 -10.76 -20.26
N PRO A 519 5.94 -9.42 -20.24
CA PRO A 519 4.63 -8.78 -20.12
C PRO A 519 3.62 -9.39 -21.09
N MET A 520 2.50 -9.84 -20.54
CA MET A 520 1.55 -10.70 -21.27
C MET A 520 0.93 -10.01 -22.50
N TYR A 521 0.75 -8.69 -22.45
CA TYR A 521 0.30 -7.95 -23.63
C TYR A 521 1.35 -8.00 -24.74
N ALA A 522 2.62 -7.74 -24.39
CA ALA A 522 3.72 -7.75 -25.34
C ALA A 522 3.93 -9.14 -25.96
N SER A 523 3.83 -10.21 -25.17
CA SER A 523 4.03 -11.58 -25.67
C SER A 523 3.01 -12.00 -26.73
N LEU A 524 1.80 -11.43 -26.69
CA LEU A 524 0.73 -11.73 -27.64
C LEU A 524 0.71 -10.79 -28.85
N TYR A 525 1.10 -9.52 -28.66
CA TYR A 525 0.80 -8.46 -29.64
C TYR A 525 2.02 -7.63 -30.08
N GLN A 526 3.21 -7.88 -29.54
CA GLN A 526 4.44 -7.15 -29.88
C GLN A 526 5.51 -8.11 -30.40
N ASN A 527 6.24 -7.70 -31.45
CA ASN A 527 7.42 -8.45 -31.87
C ASN A 527 8.62 -8.10 -30.97
N LEU A 528 9.09 -9.09 -30.20
CA LEU A 528 10.19 -8.95 -29.24
C LEU A 528 11.52 -9.52 -29.76
N SER A 529 11.56 -10.08 -30.97
CA SER A 529 12.69 -10.89 -31.48
C SER A 529 14.04 -10.16 -31.54
N SER A 530 14.03 -8.82 -31.50
CA SER A 530 15.24 -8.00 -31.52
C SER A 530 16.02 -7.98 -30.21
N TRP A 531 15.40 -8.30 -29.07
CA TRP A 531 16.08 -8.38 -27.76
C TRP A 531 15.64 -9.56 -26.90
N VAL A 532 14.62 -10.30 -27.31
CA VAL A 532 14.22 -11.58 -26.73
C VAL A 532 14.61 -12.66 -27.72
N VAL A 533 15.58 -13.48 -27.33
CA VAL A 533 16.27 -14.40 -28.25
C VAL A 533 16.35 -15.79 -27.67
N THR A 534 16.41 -16.80 -28.54
CA THR A 534 16.63 -18.18 -28.08
C THR A 534 18.08 -18.38 -27.69
N SER A 535 18.35 -19.26 -26.72
CA SER A 535 19.73 -19.57 -26.29
C SER A 535 20.63 -19.97 -27.47
N ALA A 536 20.13 -20.80 -28.39
CA ALA A 536 20.87 -21.22 -29.57
C ALA A 536 21.29 -20.03 -30.47
N PHE A 537 20.35 -19.13 -30.78
CA PHE A 537 20.64 -17.95 -31.61
C PHE A 537 21.57 -16.96 -30.90
N PHE A 538 21.36 -16.77 -29.60
CA PHE A 538 22.19 -15.89 -28.78
C PHE A 538 23.65 -16.32 -28.79
N TRP A 539 23.95 -17.56 -28.42
CA TRP A 539 25.33 -18.05 -28.35
C TRP A 539 26.01 -18.11 -29.72
N GLN A 540 25.26 -18.48 -30.78
CA GLN A 540 25.78 -18.40 -32.14
C GLN A 540 26.23 -16.97 -32.50
N THR A 541 25.42 -15.97 -32.17
CA THR A 541 25.71 -14.55 -32.45
C THR A 541 26.88 -14.02 -31.63
N ILE A 542 26.96 -14.39 -30.36
CA ILE A 542 28.06 -13.97 -29.47
C ILE A 542 29.39 -14.55 -29.97
N ASN A 543 29.42 -15.85 -30.29
CA ASN A 543 30.64 -16.54 -30.69
C ASN A 543 31.13 -16.09 -32.07
N GLN A 544 30.22 -15.83 -33.01
CA GLN A 544 30.58 -15.30 -34.33
C GLN A 544 31.19 -13.90 -34.27
N ASN A 545 30.71 -13.06 -33.34
CA ASN A 545 31.17 -11.67 -33.23
C ASN A 545 32.31 -11.48 -32.23
N GLY A 546 32.73 -12.53 -31.51
CA GLY A 546 33.80 -12.46 -30.51
C GLY A 546 33.52 -11.46 -29.38
N ARG A 547 32.26 -11.30 -28.96
CA ARG A 547 31.87 -10.33 -27.93
C ARG A 547 31.97 -10.92 -26.53
N ASN A 548 32.38 -10.11 -25.56
CA ASN A 548 32.24 -10.51 -24.17
C ASN A 548 30.79 -10.36 -23.71
N VAL A 549 30.38 -11.23 -22.79
CA VAL A 549 29.03 -11.28 -22.25
C VAL A 549 29.09 -11.20 -20.73
N TYR A 550 28.19 -10.41 -20.17
CA TYR A 550 27.80 -10.41 -18.77
C TYR A 550 26.44 -11.09 -18.67
N PHE A 551 26.46 -12.39 -18.35
CA PHE A 551 25.30 -13.27 -18.41
C PHE A 551 24.74 -13.51 -17.01
N VAL A 552 23.53 -13.02 -16.76
CA VAL A 552 22.89 -13.06 -15.44
C VAL A 552 21.90 -14.21 -15.39
N VAL A 553 22.10 -15.12 -14.44
CA VAL A 553 21.42 -16.42 -14.40
C VAL A 553 20.97 -16.74 -12.98
N ALA A 554 19.76 -17.28 -12.82
CA ALA A 554 19.31 -17.82 -11.55
C ALA A 554 20.12 -19.07 -11.16
N LYS A 555 20.45 -19.24 -9.87
CA LYS A 555 21.17 -20.42 -9.36
C LYS A 555 20.44 -21.73 -9.67
N SER A 556 19.11 -21.70 -9.73
CA SER A 556 18.28 -22.84 -10.14
C SER A 556 18.59 -23.34 -11.55
N ASP A 557 19.02 -22.44 -12.44
CA ASP A 557 19.17 -22.71 -13.87
C ASP A 557 20.62 -23.10 -14.22
N MET A 558 21.56 -22.99 -13.26
CA MET A 558 22.99 -23.29 -13.46
C MET A 558 23.24 -24.72 -13.94
N SER A 559 22.46 -25.70 -13.47
CA SER A 559 22.59 -27.11 -13.88
C SER A 559 22.26 -27.29 -15.37
N SER A 560 21.21 -26.62 -15.84
CA SER A 560 20.76 -26.66 -17.23
C SER A 560 21.76 -26.00 -18.21
N LEU A 561 22.57 -25.07 -17.70
CA LEU A 561 23.54 -24.30 -18.49
C LEU A 561 24.97 -24.84 -18.40
N SER A 562 25.21 -25.98 -17.76
CA SER A 562 26.56 -26.54 -17.57
C SER A 562 27.36 -26.68 -18.88
N GLY A 563 26.74 -27.18 -19.95
CA GLY A 563 27.37 -27.25 -21.28
C GLY A 563 27.69 -25.88 -21.85
N VAL A 564 26.73 -24.95 -21.81
CA VAL A 564 26.90 -23.56 -22.27
C VAL A 564 28.04 -22.85 -21.52
N ILE A 565 28.16 -23.07 -20.21
CA ILE A 565 29.20 -22.47 -19.38
C ILE A 565 30.58 -22.96 -19.81
N GLN A 566 30.73 -24.25 -20.07
CA GLN A 566 31.99 -24.84 -20.52
C GLN A 566 32.35 -24.40 -21.94
N ASP A 567 31.41 -24.50 -22.87
CA ASP A 567 31.61 -24.22 -24.30
C ASP A 567 31.98 -22.74 -24.56
N ASN A 568 31.49 -21.83 -23.73
CA ASN A 568 31.71 -20.38 -23.88
C ASN A 568 32.70 -19.80 -22.85
N HIS A 569 33.41 -20.66 -22.11
CA HIS A 569 34.40 -20.27 -21.09
C HIS A 569 33.88 -19.25 -20.07
N LEU A 570 32.63 -19.41 -19.64
CA LEU A 570 32.00 -18.52 -18.67
C LEU A 570 32.51 -18.81 -17.25
N ARG A 571 32.86 -17.77 -16.51
CA ARG A 571 33.24 -17.84 -15.09
C ARG A 571 32.30 -17.00 -14.23
N SER A 572 32.03 -17.49 -13.02
CA SER A 572 31.29 -16.73 -12.00
C SER A 572 32.18 -15.63 -11.42
N VAL A 573 31.67 -14.40 -11.41
CA VAL A 573 32.42 -13.21 -10.99
C VAL A 573 31.72 -12.39 -9.91
N ALA A 574 30.39 -12.50 -9.82
CA ALA A 574 29.60 -11.93 -8.75
C ALA A 574 28.35 -12.78 -8.55
N GLU A 575 27.83 -12.81 -7.34
CA GLU A 575 26.58 -13.50 -7.04
C GLU A 575 25.82 -12.80 -5.92
N ASN A 576 24.55 -13.15 -5.79
CA ASN A 576 23.76 -12.91 -4.60
C ASN A 576 23.11 -14.23 -4.14
N GLY A 577 22.15 -14.16 -3.20
CA GLY A 577 21.50 -15.35 -2.65
C GLY A 577 20.90 -16.29 -3.69
N GLN A 578 20.41 -15.76 -4.83
CA GLN A 578 19.65 -16.54 -5.83
C GLN A 578 20.15 -16.42 -7.27
N VAL A 579 21.03 -15.46 -7.57
CA VAL A 579 21.44 -15.11 -8.94
C VAL A 579 22.96 -15.01 -9.01
N VAL A 580 23.51 -15.45 -10.14
CA VAL A 580 24.94 -15.45 -10.44
C VAL A 580 25.17 -14.66 -11.71
N LEU A 581 26.23 -13.86 -11.70
CA LEU A 581 26.79 -13.20 -12.87
C LEU A 581 27.94 -14.05 -13.42
N LEU A 582 27.77 -14.49 -14.64
CA LEU A 582 28.75 -15.22 -15.42
C LEU A 582 29.36 -14.32 -16.51
N THR A 583 30.64 -14.45 -16.80
CA THR A 583 31.27 -13.72 -17.91
C THR A 583 32.41 -14.48 -18.56
N ASN A 584 32.63 -14.25 -19.85
CA ASN A 584 33.83 -14.68 -20.60
C ASN A 584 34.85 -13.53 -20.75
N ALA A 585 34.59 -12.35 -20.18
CA ALA A 585 35.53 -11.23 -20.19
C ALA A 585 36.77 -11.57 -19.34
N ALA A 586 37.96 -11.24 -19.84
CA ALA A 586 39.22 -11.34 -19.09
C ALA A 586 39.25 -10.35 -17.91
N GLU A 587 39.88 -10.75 -16.80
CA GLU A 587 40.09 -9.87 -15.65
C GLU A 587 41.24 -8.93 -16.05
N SER A 588 40.93 -7.64 -16.13
CA SER A 588 41.92 -6.60 -16.44
C SER A 588 42.76 -6.24 -15.24
#